data_AF-A0A9E6W404-F1
#
_entry.id   AF-A0A9E6W404-F1
#
_cell.length_a   1.000
_cell.length_b   1.000
_cell.length_c   1.000
_cell.angle_alpha   90.00
_cell.angle_beta   90.00
_cell.angle_gamma   90.00
#
_symmetry.space_group_name_H-M   'P 1'
#
loop_
_entity.id
_entity.type
_entity.pdbx_description
1 polymer ?
#
loop_
_entity_poly.entity_id
_entity_poly.type
_entity_poly.pdbx_seq_one_letter_code
_entity_poly.pdbx_strand_id
1 'polypeptide(L)'
;MPVSLFLLPVFLFAWSQTQVENDWTIGVVFAILHLLLIPIGGGIVSLYDRNTARPSKSQCTVLLGLMTFMVIIALTVSYLFFSLQFALLCFVYLLAIPLYAHSGLGIRRIPVLGFLMFIFMQGYFAYYLVQYGLGGVDYSSFTEHWQAKLSCSLLLGAVYLLSLNHNRDAIQKRQLGYRASFLVSALFIGVAEVLFYLLFKSNPRSFWVLQLFLFPPLAYLIYWAMKVWNNTSEASLLHAMRITVLSSVSLGLCFISFLLSR
;
A
#
# COMPACT_ATOMS: atom_id res chain seq x y z
N MET A 1 -2.15 -13.01 -2.04
CA MET A 1 -1.16 -12.22 -2.82
C MET A 1 -0.05 -11.82 -1.86
N PRO A 2 1.24 -11.78 -2.24
CA PRO A 2 2.29 -11.28 -1.35
C PRO A 2 2.17 -9.75 -1.25
N VAL A 3 1.23 -9.27 -0.43
CA VAL A 3 0.95 -7.84 -0.19
C VAL A 3 2.23 -7.08 0.22
N SER A 4 3.14 -7.77 0.90
CA SER A 4 4.47 -7.29 1.28
C SER A 4 5.29 -6.78 0.08
N LEU A 5 5.26 -7.49 -1.06
CA LEU A 5 6.02 -7.08 -2.25
C LEU A 5 5.47 -5.79 -2.89
N PHE A 6 4.18 -5.51 -2.68
CA PHE A 6 3.51 -4.36 -3.29
C PHE A 6 3.66 -3.06 -2.49
N LEU A 7 4.06 -3.17 -1.23
CA LEU A 7 4.35 -2.03 -0.35
C LEU A 7 5.83 -1.67 -0.31
N LEU A 8 6.69 -2.54 -0.84
CA LEU A 8 8.12 -2.30 -0.96
C LEU A 8 8.45 -0.94 -1.61
N PRO A 9 7.78 -0.50 -2.71
CA PRO A 9 8.07 0.82 -3.27
C PRO A 9 7.76 1.98 -2.33
N VAL A 10 6.71 1.87 -1.52
CA VAL A 10 6.36 2.91 -0.53
C VAL A 10 7.45 3.02 0.53
N PHE A 11 7.94 1.87 1.02
CA PHE A 11 9.07 1.83 1.95
C PHE A 11 10.34 2.42 1.34
N LEU A 12 10.72 1.97 0.15
CA LEU A 12 11.92 2.45 -0.54
C LEU A 12 11.83 3.95 -0.85
N PHE A 13 10.65 4.43 -1.24
CA PHE A 13 10.45 5.85 -1.48
C PHE A 13 10.60 6.65 -0.18
N ALA A 14 9.94 6.22 0.89
CA ALA A 14 10.06 6.86 2.20
C ALA A 14 11.52 6.92 2.65
N TRP A 15 12.25 5.79 2.57
CA TRP A 15 13.67 5.76 2.87
C TRP A 15 14.48 6.68 1.95
N SER A 16 14.21 6.68 0.64
CA SER A 16 14.85 7.56 -0.35
C SER A 16 14.62 9.06 -0.14
N GLN A 17 13.76 9.46 0.81
CA GLN A 17 13.56 10.85 1.21
C GLN A 17 14.11 11.18 2.62
N THR A 18 14.81 10.26 3.31
CA THR A 18 15.51 10.56 4.60
C THR A 18 17.00 10.85 4.41
N GLN A 19 17.72 11.27 5.46
CA GLN A 19 19.19 11.40 5.41
C GLN A 19 19.93 10.12 5.86
N VAL A 20 19.19 9.05 6.15
CA VAL A 20 19.77 7.81 6.69
C VAL A 20 20.25 6.91 5.55
N GLU A 21 21.55 6.60 5.53
CA GLU A 21 22.17 5.80 4.46
C GLU A 21 22.39 4.34 4.85
N ASN A 22 23.03 4.07 5.99
CA ASN A 22 23.39 2.71 6.40
C ASN A 22 23.27 2.55 7.91
N ASP A 23 22.03 2.38 8.35
CA ASP A 23 21.65 2.19 9.74
C ASP A 23 20.85 0.89 9.89
N TRP A 24 21.11 0.18 10.98
CA TRP A 24 20.39 -1.04 11.34
C TRP A 24 18.89 -0.77 11.52
N THR A 25 18.52 0.47 11.87
CA THR A 25 17.12 0.93 11.98
C THR A 25 16.34 0.70 10.68
N ILE A 26 16.96 0.83 9.50
CA ILE A 26 16.34 0.55 8.20
C ILE A 26 15.85 -0.89 8.12
N GLY A 27 16.71 -1.84 8.49
CA GLY A 27 16.37 -3.27 8.49
C GLY A 27 15.27 -3.61 9.49
N VAL A 28 15.25 -2.95 10.65
CA VAL A 28 14.24 -3.19 11.68
C VAL A 28 12.89 -2.59 11.30
N VAL A 29 12.83 -1.35 10.80
CA VAL A 29 11.59 -0.75 10.28
C VAL A 29 11.04 -1.58 9.11
N PHE A 30 11.92 -2.03 8.21
CA PHE A 30 11.55 -2.93 7.12
C PHE A 30 10.89 -4.21 7.64
N ALA A 31 11.52 -4.88 8.61
CA ALA A 31 11.02 -6.12 9.20
C ALA A 31 9.69 -5.90 9.92
N ILE A 32 9.55 -4.82 10.69
CA ILE A 32 8.28 -4.48 11.37
C ILE A 32 7.17 -4.33 10.34
N LEU A 33 7.37 -3.55 9.29
CA LEU A 33 6.33 -3.32 8.29
C LEU A 33 6.01 -4.59 7.47
N HIS A 34 7.03 -5.25 6.90
CA HIS A 34 6.88 -6.30 5.89
C HIS A 34 6.70 -7.71 6.45
N LEU A 35 7.25 -7.99 7.64
CA LEU A 35 7.20 -9.31 8.27
C LEU A 35 6.20 -9.38 9.43
N LEU A 36 5.82 -8.24 10.02
CA LEU A 36 4.85 -8.20 11.12
C LEU A 36 3.56 -7.50 10.69
N LEU A 37 3.56 -6.18 10.49
CA LEU A 37 2.34 -5.40 10.30
C LEU A 37 1.51 -5.87 9.09
N ILE A 38 2.15 -6.06 7.93
CA ILE A 38 1.47 -6.50 6.71
C ILE A 38 0.95 -7.94 6.82
N PRO A 39 1.74 -8.94 7.27
CA PRO A 39 1.23 -10.31 7.50
C PRO A 39 0.11 -10.40 8.53
N ILE A 40 0.19 -9.64 9.64
CA ILE A 40 -0.90 -9.54 10.62
C ILE A 40 -2.18 -9.06 9.92
N GLY A 41 -2.06 -8.01 9.11
CA GLY A 41 -3.14 -7.48 8.29
C GLY A 41 -3.81 -8.54 7.42
N GLY A 42 -3.00 -9.29 6.66
CA GLY A 42 -3.48 -10.37 5.79
C GLY A 42 -4.16 -11.50 6.57
N GLY A 43 -3.62 -11.88 7.73
CA GLY A 43 -4.20 -12.92 8.59
C GLY A 43 -5.56 -12.53 9.17
N ILE A 44 -5.70 -11.29 9.66
CA ILE A 44 -6.97 -10.76 10.16
C ILE A 44 -8.02 -10.68 9.06
N VAL A 45 -7.65 -10.23 7.85
CA VAL A 45 -8.60 -10.21 6.72
C VAL A 45 -9.07 -11.61 6.36
N SER A 46 -8.15 -12.57 6.30
CA SER A 46 -8.46 -13.97 6.01
C SER A 46 -9.46 -14.57 7.01
N LEU A 47 -9.33 -14.22 8.30
CA LEU A 47 -10.29 -14.63 9.34
C LEU A 47 -11.72 -14.12 9.10
N TYR A 48 -11.85 -12.91 8.55
CA TYR A 48 -13.14 -12.25 8.30
C TYR A 48 -13.62 -12.39 6.85
N ASP A 49 -12.87 -13.06 5.99
CA ASP A 49 -13.29 -13.35 4.63
C ASP A 49 -14.33 -14.47 4.65
N ARG A 50 -15.54 -14.16 4.15
CA ARG A 50 -16.66 -15.09 4.12
C ARG A 50 -16.65 -15.97 2.87
N ASN A 51 -15.75 -15.70 1.92
CA ASN A 51 -15.68 -16.36 0.62
C ASN A 51 -14.66 -17.51 0.56
N THR A 52 -13.81 -17.64 1.58
CA THR A 52 -12.95 -18.80 1.78
C THR A 52 -13.72 -19.86 2.59
N ALA A 53 -13.32 -21.13 2.49
CA ALA A 53 -13.85 -22.17 3.37
C ALA A 53 -13.62 -21.70 4.81
N ARG A 54 -14.72 -21.50 5.57
CA ARG A 54 -14.61 -20.95 6.93
C ARG A 54 -13.66 -21.85 7.72
N PRO A 55 -12.59 -21.30 8.31
CA PRO A 55 -11.73 -22.10 9.17
C PRO A 55 -12.58 -22.71 10.28
N SER A 56 -12.25 -23.95 10.67
CA SER A 56 -12.92 -24.59 11.79
C SER A 56 -12.76 -23.71 13.05
N LYS A 57 -13.65 -23.87 14.04
CA LYS A 57 -13.58 -23.10 15.28
C LYS A 57 -12.19 -23.19 15.93
N SER A 58 -11.56 -24.37 15.88
CA SER A 58 -10.19 -24.61 16.36
C SER A 58 -9.14 -23.83 15.55
N GLN A 59 -9.22 -23.87 14.21
CA GLN A 59 -8.33 -23.11 13.33
C GLN A 59 -8.44 -21.60 13.54
N CYS A 60 -9.66 -21.10 13.78
CA CYS A 60 -9.92 -19.70 14.07
C CYS A 60 -9.28 -19.26 15.39
N THR A 61 -9.40 -20.08 16.45
CA THR A 61 -8.75 -19.81 17.75
C THR A 61 -7.23 -19.79 17.63
N VAL A 62 -6.63 -20.75 16.92
CA VAL A 62 -5.18 -20.81 16.70
C VAL A 62 -4.69 -19.60 15.92
N LEU A 63 -5.38 -19.24 14.83
CA LEU A 63 -4.99 -18.11 13.99
C LEU A 63 -5.14 -16.78 14.75
N LEU A 64 -6.21 -16.61 15.54
CA LEU A 64 -6.38 -15.42 16.39
C LEU A 64 -5.29 -15.33 17.47
N GLY A 65 -4.93 -16.45 18.10
CA GLY A 65 -3.82 -16.51 19.06
C GLY A 65 -2.48 -16.13 18.42
N LEU A 66 -2.19 -16.66 17.22
CA LEU A 66 -1.00 -16.31 16.45
C LEU A 66 -0.96 -14.83 16.09
N MET A 67 -2.07 -14.27 15.59
CA MET A 67 -2.14 -12.85 15.24
C MET A 67 -1.95 -11.96 16.47
N THR A 68 -2.57 -12.32 17.61
CA THR A 68 -2.42 -11.58 18.87
C THR A 68 -0.97 -11.59 19.34
N PHE A 69 -0.31 -12.76 19.28
CA PHE A 69 1.10 -12.88 19.61
C PHE A 69 1.99 -12.03 18.70
N MET A 70 1.74 -12.05 17.39
CA MET A 70 2.48 -11.22 16.43
C MET A 70 2.27 -9.71 16.67
N VAL A 71 1.06 -9.29 17.08
CA VAL A 71 0.78 -7.90 17.47
C VAL A 71 1.62 -7.50 18.69
N ILE A 72 1.65 -8.35 19.73
CA ILE A 72 2.44 -8.08 20.94
C ILE A 72 3.92 -7.94 20.59
N ILE A 73 4.46 -8.84 19.75
CA ILE A 73 5.84 -8.74 19.25
C ILE A 73 6.06 -7.42 18.49
N ALA A 74 5.18 -7.10 17.54
CA ALA A 74 5.33 -5.90 16.72
C ALA A 74 5.39 -4.62 17.57
N LEU A 75 4.49 -4.49 18.55
CA LEU A 75 4.44 -3.33 19.44
C LEU A 75 5.63 -3.30 20.41
N THR A 76 6.04 -4.45 20.94
CA THR A 76 7.18 -4.54 21.86
C THR A 76 8.48 -4.17 21.15
N VAL A 77 8.73 -4.73 19.96
CA VAL A 77 9.90 -4.40 19.15
C VAL A 77 9.88 -2.92 18.74
N SER A 78 8.72 -2.40 18.33
CA SER A 78 8.58 -0.98 17.99
C SER A 78 8.92 -0.05 19.17
N TYR A 79 8.49 -0.42 20.39
CA TYR A 79 8.76 0.36 21.60
C TYR A 79 10.23 0.29 22.00
N LEU A 80 10.82 -0.92 22.04
CA LEU A 80 12.17 -1.14 22.54
C LEU A 80 13.25 -0.54 21.63
N PHE A 81 13.06 -0.60 20.30
CA PHE A 81 14.08 -0.14 19.35
C PHE A 81 13.92 1.30 18.89
N PHE A 82 12.75 1.93 19.10
CA PHE A 82 12.49 3.29 18.62
C PHE A 82 11.92 4.19 19.72
N SER A 83 10.61 4.09 20.01
CA SER A 83 9.93 4.94 20.97
C SER A 83 8.49 4.50 21.21
N LEU A 84 7.87 5.02 22.28
CA LEU A 84 6.42 4.86 22.53
C LEU A 84 5.59 5.41 21.37
N GLN A 85 5.98 6.55 20.81
CA GLN A 85 5.29 7.18 19.69
C GLN A 85 5.30 6.28 18.45
N PHE A 86 6.44 5.66 18.12
CA PHE A 86 6.53 4.72 17.00
C PHE A 86 5.65 3.49 17.24
N ALA A 87 5.67 2.93 18.45
CA ALA A 87 4.78 1.82 18.83
C ALA A 87 3.29 2.20 18.71
N LEU A 88 2.91 3.43 19.10
CA LEU A 88 1.55 3.94 18.92
C LEU A 88 1.18 4.09 17.45
N LEU A 89 2.09 4.52 16.57
CA LEU A 89 1.84 4.55 15.12
C LEU A 89 1.61 3.13 14.56
N CYS A 90 2.44 2.17 14.94
CA CYS A 90 2.24 0.75 14.60
C CYS A 90 0.90 0.23 15.11
N PHE A 91 0.50 0.61 16.32
CA PHE A 91 -0.79 0.25 16.89
C PHE A 91 -1.97 0.84 16.10
N VAL A 92 -1.91 2.13 15.73
CA VAL A 92 -2.92 2.78 14.88
C VAL A 92 -3.02 2.09 13.51
N TYR A 93 -1.88 1.76 12.90
CA TYR A 93 -1.85 1.00 11.65
C TYR A 93 -2.55 -0.36 11.78
N LEU A 94 -2.32 -1.07 12.88
CA LEU A 94 -2.96 -2.38 13.16
C LEU A 94 -4.45 -2.26 13.46
N LEU A 95 -4.88 -1.20 14.17
CA LEU A 95 -6.30 -0.96 14.47
C LEU A 95 -7.12 -0.69 13.21
N ALA A 96 -6.50 -0.06 12.20
CA ALA A 96 -7.16 0.18 10.93
C ALA A 96 -7.64 -1.12 10.26
N ILE A 97 -6.97 -2.24 10.53
CA ILE A 97 -7.20 -3.51 9.84
C ILE A 97 -8.54 -4.15 10.22
N PRO A 98 -8.84 -4.42 11.52
CA PRO A 98 -10.17 -4.87 11.93
C PRO A 98 -11.30 -3.94 11.52
N LEU A 99 -11.06 -2.62 11.51
CA LEU A 99 -12.07 -1.62 11.16
C LEU A 99 -12.56 -1.78 9.71
N TYR A 100 -11.68 -2.10 8.75
CA TYR A 100 -12.12 -2.40 7.38
C TYR A 100 -12.57 -3.86 7.20
N ALA A 101 -11.99 -4.82 7.93
CA ALA A 101 -12.23 -6.25 7.73
C ALA A 101 -13.55 -6.73 8.36
N HIS A 102 -13.91 -6.20 9.53
CA HIS A 102 -15.02 -6.69 10.33
C HIS A 102 -16.38 -6.21 9.78
N SER A 103 -17.22 -7.15 9.34
CA SER A 103 -18.55 -6.86 8.81
C SER A 103 -19.53 -6.21 9.81
N GLY A 104 -19.25 -6.32 11.12
CA GLY A 104 -20.04 -5.72 12.19
C GLY A 104 -19.79 -4.22 12.38
N LEU A 105 -18.64 -3.70 11.95
CA LEU A 105 -18.22 -2.30 12.19
C LEU A 105 -18.68 -1.32 11.10
N GLY A 106 -19.60 -1.70 10.23
CA GLY A 106 -20.28 -0.78 9.29
C GLY A 106 -19.44 -0.26 8.11
N ILE A 107 -18.11 -0.14 8.22
CA ILE A 107 -17.24 0.43 7.17
C ILE A 107 -17.23 -0.46 5.91
N ARG A 108 -17.31 -1.79 6.05
CA ARG A 108 -17.43 -2.71 4.90
C ARG A 108 -18.77 -2.54 4.14
N ARG A 109 -19.77 -1.85 4.72
CA ARG A 109 -21.03 -1.49 4.06
C ARG A 109 -20.91 -0.22 3.21
N ILE A 110 -19.83 0.56 3.35
CA ILE A 110 -19.54 1.77 2.58
C ILE A 110 -18.25 1.54 1.79
N PRO A 111 -18.32 0.94 0.57
CA PRO A 111 -17.13 0.44 -0.13
C PRO A 111 -16.11 1.53 -0.45
N VAL A 112 -16.57 2.76 -0.71
CA VAL A 112 -15.70 3.92 -0.94
C VAL A 112 -14.88 4.27 0.30
N LEU A 113 -15.50 4.28 1.50
CA LEU A 113 -14.80 4.62 2.74
C LEU A 113 -13.76 3.55 3.09
N GLY A 114 -14.11 2.27 2.94
CA GLY A 114 -13.17 1.17 3.13
C GLY A 114 -11.99 1.24 2.17
N PHE A 115 -12.24 1.58 0.90
CA PHE A 115 -11.19 1.81 -0.10
C PHE A 115 -10.27 2.98 0.28
N LEU A 116 -10.84 4.14 0.61
CA LEU A 116 -10.07 5.33 1.00
C LEU A 116 -9.22 5.08 2.24
N MET A 117 -9.78 4.41 3.25
CA MET A 117 -9.06 4.03 4.46
C MET A 117 -7.91 3.06 4.14
N PHE A 118 -8.14 2.08 3.27
CA PHE A 118 -7.10 1.14 2.83
C PHE A 118 -5.96 1.87 2.14
N ILE A 119 -6.22 2.67 1.11
CA ILE A 119 -5.15 3.35 0.36
C ILE A 119 -4.42 4.39 1.22
N PHE A 120 -5.12 5.03 2.16
CA PHE A 120 -4.52 5.96 3.11
C PHE A 120 -3.55 5.25 4.05
N MET A 121 -3.97 4.13 4.63
CA MET A 121 -3.11 3.37 5.56
C MET A 121 -1.91 2.75 4.84
N GLN A 122 -2.13 2.18 3.66
CA GLN A 122 -1.10 1.51 2.87
C GLN A 122 -0.14 2.49 2.16
N GLY A 123 -0.58 3.70 1.83
CA GLY A 123 0.25 4.71 1.19
C GLY A 123 0.75 5.76 2.16
N TYR A 124 -0.11 6.73 2.46
CA TYR A 124 0.20 7.91 3.27
C TYR A 124 0.75 7.54 4.66
N PHE A 125 0.02 6.72 5.40
CA PHE A 125 0.40 6.38 6.77
C PHE A 125 1.62 5.46 6.81
N ALA A 126 1.70 4.46 5.92
CA ALA A 126 2.87 3.60 5.82
C ALA A 126 4.14 4.40 5.48
N TYR A 127 4.06 5.35 4.53
CA TYR A 127 5.18 6.24 4.22
C TYR A 127 5.60 7.05 5.45
N TYR A 128 4.63 7.65 6.15
CA TYR A 128 4.89 8.43 7.37
C TYR A 128 5.52 7.57 8.47
N LEU A 129 5.01 6.35 8.68
CA LEU A 129 5.54 5.41 9.67
C LEU A 129 7.01 5.09 9.38
N VAL A 130 7.35 4.83 8.11
CA VAL A 130 8.76 4.58 7.73
C VAL A 130 9.62 5.81 7.96
N GLN A 131 9.20 6.99 7.50
CA GLN A 131 9.92 8.25 7.72
C GLN A 131 10.15 8.54 9.20
N TYR A 132 9.15 8.34 10.05
CA TYR A 132 9.27 8.51 11.50
C TYR A 132 10.25 7.51 12.11
N GLY A 133 10.12 6.22 11.75
CA GLY A 133 11.00 5.17 12.25
C GLY A 133 12.47 5.36 11.86
N LEU A 134 12.72 5.96 10.69
CA LEU A 134 14.07 6.30 10.22
C LEU A 134 14.55 7.68 10.69
N GLY A 135 13.82 8.36 11.59
CA GLY A 135 14.21 9.69 12.07
C GLY A 135 14.20 10.80 11.01
N GLY A 136 13.50 10.60 9.90
CA GLY A 136 13.37 11.59 8.83
C GLY A 136 12.37 12.71 9.14
N VAL A 137 11.48 12.50 10.10
CA VAL A 137 10.44 13.46 10.50
C VAL A 137 10.12 13.37 11.99
N ASP A 138 9.79 14.52 12.58
CA ASP A 138 9.23 14.58 13.93
C ASP A 138 7.75 14.20 13.95
N TYR A 139 7.23 13.89 15.14
CA TYR A 139 5.84 13.48 15.32
C TYR A 139 4.83 14.56 14.84
N SER A 140 5.19 15.83 14.96
CA SER A 140 4.39 16.98 14.49
C SER A 140 4.32 17.09 12.97
N SER A 141 5.20 16.40 12.25
CA SER A 141 5.40 16.56 10.80
C SER A 141 4.50 15.63 9.97
N PHE A 142 3.36 15.21 10.54
CA PHE A 142 2.41 14.34 9.85
C PHE A 142 1.90 14.95 8.54
N THR A 143 1.73 16.28 8.49
CA THR A 143 1.27 17.05 7.33
C THR A 143 2.39 17.53 6.41
N GLU A 144 3.65 17.41 6.83
CA GLU A 144 4.79 17.75 5.98
C GLU A 144 4.99 16.69 4.89
N HIS A 145 5.60 17.07 3.77
CA HIS A 145 5.84 16.17 2.63
C HIS A 145 4.57 15.42 2.19
N TRP A 146 3.39 16.05 2.34
CA TRP A 146 2.10 15.44 2.06
C TRP A 146 1.96 15.03 0.59
N GLN A 147 2.68 15.70 -0.33
CA GLN A 147 2.70 15.33 -1.74
C GLN A 147 3.26 13.92 -1.93
N ALA A 148 4.40 13.60 -1.29
CA ALA A 148 5.02 12.27 -1.37
C ALA A 148 4.09 11.20 -0.78
N LYS A 149 3.56 11.46 0.41
CA LYS A 149 2.65 10.56 1.14
C LYS A 149 1.36 10.28 0.34
N LEU A 150 0.75 11.33 -0.22
CA LEU A 150 -0.49 11.22 -0.99
C LEU A 150 -0.27 10.54 -2.34
N SER A 151 0.84 10.81 -3.02
CA SER A 151 1.20 10.10 -4.27
C SER A 151 1.29 8.59 -4.06
N CYS A 152 1.87 8.12 -2.95
CA CYS A 152 1.88 6.68 -2.60
C CYS A 152 0.46 6.11 -2.50
N SER A 153 -0.44 6.79 -1.78
CA SER A 153 -1.84 6.37 -1.65
C SER A 153 -2.57 6.33 -3.00
N LEU A 154 -2.36 7.33 -3.85
CA LEU A 154 -3.00 7.40 -5.16
C LEU A 154 -2.52 6.30 -6.10
N LEU A 155 -1.20 6.05 -6.17
CA LEU A 155 -0.64 4.97 -6.98
C LEU A 155 -1.12 3.59 -6.53
N LEU A 156 -1.13 3.32 -5.22
CA LEU A 156 -1.69 2.08 -4.67
C LEU A 156 -3.19 1.96 -4.95
N GLY A 157 -3.92 3.07 -4.81
CA GLY A 157 -5.34 3.12 -5.12
C GLY A 157 -5.64 2.82 -6.58
N ALA A 158 -4.85 3.35 -7.51
CA ALA A 158 -4.98 3.10 -8.93
C ALA A 158 -4.86 1.61 -9.26
N VAL A 159 -3.87 0.92 -8.69
CA VAL A 159 -3.66 -0.51 -8.91
C VAL A 159 -4.72 -1.36 -8.19
N TYR A 160 -5.13 -0.96 -6.99
CA TYR A 160 -6.18 -1.65 -6.22
C TYR A 160 -7.55 -1.58 -6.92
N LEU A 161 -7.92 -0.44 -7.52
CA LEU A 161 -9.16 -0.28 -8.29
C LEU A 161 -9.27 -1.25 -9.46
N LEU A 162 -8.15 -1.55 -10.12
CA LEU A 162 -8.10 -2.54 -11.20
C LEU A 162 -8.31 -3.97 -10.68
N SER A 163 -7.88 -4.24 -9.45
CA SER A 163 -8.03 -5.54 -8.79
C SER A 163 -9.43 -5.76 -8.20
N LEU A 164 -10.11 -4.69 -7.76
CA LEU A 164 -11.43 -4.74 -7.12
C LEU A 164 -12.51 -5.44 -7.97
N ASN A 165 -12.50 -5.22 -9.28
CA ASN A 165 -13.51 -5.81 -10.19
C ASN A 165 -13.36 -7.32 -10.40
N HIS A 166 -12.25 -7.90 -9.91
CA HIS A 166 -11.88 -9.30 -10.13
C HIS A 166 -11.97 -10.14 -8.85
N ASN A 167 -12.12 -9.51 -7.69
CA ASN A 167 -12.45 -10.22 -6.46
C ASN A 167 -13.90 -10.69 -6.52
N ARG A 168 -14.14 -11.92 -6.05
CA ARG A 168 -15.45 -12.61 -6.13
C ARG A 168 -16.53 -11.99 -5.24
N ASP A 169 -16.22 -10.93 -4.49
CA ASP A 169 -17.16 -10.20 -3.65
C ASP A 169 -18.18 -9.44 -4.52
N ALA A 170 -19.38 -10.02 -4.67
CA ALA A 170 -20.50 -9.50 -5.46
C ALA A 170 -20.97 -8.07 -5.06
N ILE A 171 -20.61 -7.62 -3.85
CA ILE A 171 -20.96 -6.30 -3.32
C ILE A 171 -20.00 -5.21 -3.85
N GLN A 172 -18.69 -5.47 -3.91
CA GLN A 172 -17.71 -4.52 -4.45
C GLN A 172 -17.69 -4.52 -5.99
N LYS A 173 -17.97 -5.67 -6.62
CA LYS A 173 -18.08 -5.81 -8.08
C LYS A 173 -19.21 -4.96 -8.70
N ARG A 174 -20.19 -4.51 -7.89
CA ARG A 174 -21.41 -3.83 -8.37
C ARG A 174 -21.31 -2.31 -8.50
N GLN A 175 -20.24 -1.67 -8.04
CA GLN A 175 -20.22 -0.20 -7.93
C GLN A 175 -19.45 0.52 -9.03
N LEU A 176 -18.41 -0.09 -9.62
CA LEU A 176 -17.63 0.48 -10.71
C LEU A 176 -17.55 -0.54 -11.85
N GLY A 177 -18.05 -0.16 -13.04
CA GLY A 177 -17.87 -0.99 -14.23
C GLY A 177 -16.38 -1.07 -14.63
N TYR A 178 -15.99 -2.13 -15.34
CA TYR A 178 -14.59 -2.34 -15.77
C TYR A 178 -13.95 -1.09 -16.38
N ARG A 179 -14.68 -0.40 -17.27
CA ARG A 179 -14.26 0.82 -17.96
C ARG A 179 -14.03 1.99 -17.00
N ALA A 180 -14.92 2.16 -16.02
CA ALA A 180 -14.83 3.24 -15.04
C ALA A 180 -13.60 3.05 -14.13
N SER A 181 -13.28 1.82 -13.74
CA SER A 181 -12.07 1.55 -12.95
C SER A 181 -10.79 1.95 -13.66
N PHE A 182 -10.65 1.70 -14.97
CA PHE A 182 -9.48 2.20 -15.72
C PHE A 182 -9.41 3.73 -15.73
N LEU A 183 -10.53 4.43 -15.91
CA LEU A 183 -10.57 5.89 -15.92
C LEU A 183 -10.22 6.48 -14.54
N VAL A 184 -10.77 5.93 -13.46
CA VAL A 184 -10.46 6.38 -12.10
C VAL A 184 -9.01 6.07 -11.74
N SER A 185 -8.49 4.90 -12.13
CA SER A 185 -7.07 4.58 -11.96
C SER A 185 -6.16 5.55 -12.72
N ALA A 186 -6.51 5.89 -13.97
CA ALA A 186 -5.77 6.89 -14.75
C ALA A 186 -5.82 8.28 -14.10
N LEU A 187 -6.97 8.68 -13.53
CA LEU A 187 -7.10 9.92 -12.77
C LEU A 187 -6.20 9.92 -11.54
N PHE A 188 -6.19 8.83 -10.76
CA PHE A 188 -5.35 8.72 -9.56
C PHE A 188 -3.87 8.83 -9.89
N ILE A 189 -3.44 8.14 -10.95
CA ILE A 189 -2.08 8.24 -11.49
C ILE A 189 -1.80 9.68 -11.92
N GLY A 190 -2.67 10.31 -12.72
CA GLY A 190 -2.48 11.67 -13.20
C GLY A 190 -2.35 12.69 -12.07
N VAL A 191 -3.13 12.56 -11.00
CA VAL A 191 -3.00 13.40 -9.81
C VAL A 191 -1.69 13.12 -9.08
N ALA A 192 -1.30 11.85 -8.92
CA ALA A 192 -0.01 11.48 -8.32
C ALA A 192 1.18 12.08 -9.10
N GLU A 193 1.10 12.09 -10.43
CA GLU A 193 2.10 12.68 -11.31
C GLU A 193 2.25 14.19 -11.11
N VAL A 194 1.13 14.91 -11.03
CA VAL A 194 1.15 16.35 -10.71
C VAL A 194 1.79 16.58 -9.34
N LEU A 195 1.48 15.76 -8.34
CA LEU A 195 2.08 15.88 -7.00
C LEU A 195 3.59 15.57 -7.02
N PHE A 196 4.04 14.58 -7.79
CA PHE A 196 5.47 14.30 -7.97
C PHE A 196 6.20 15.43 -8.68
N TYR A 197 5.57 16.04 -9.69
CA TYR A 197 6.12 17.22 -10.35
C TYR A 197 6.31 18.38 -9.36
N LEU A 198 5.32 18.63 -8.50
CA LEU A 198 5.42 19.66 -7.46
C LEU A 198 6.49 19.32 -6.41
N LEU A 199 6.60 18.05 -6.01
CA LEU A 199 7.60 17.57 -5.05
C LEU A 199 9.03 17.75 -5.58
N PHE A 200 9.27 17.38 -6.84
CA PHE A 200 10.59 17.40 -7.47
C PHE A 200 10.88 18.67 -8.27
N LYS A 201 10.12 19.75 -8.03
CA LYS A 201 10.28 21.02 -8.75
C LYS A 201 11.71 21.59 -8.67
N SER A 202 12.38 21.41 -7.52
CA SER A 202 13.76 21.83 -7.28
C SER A 202 14.81 20.85 -7.84
N ASN A 203 14.42 19.61 -8.15
CA ASN A 203 15.29 18.58 -8.69
C ASN A 203 14.62 17.88 -9.89
N PRO A 204 14.65 18.50 -11.08
CA PRO A 204 13.97 17.97 -12.26
C PRO A 204 14.55 16.62 -12.72
N ARG A 205 15.80 16.31 -12.35
CA ARG A 205 16.43 15.02 -12.67
C ARG A 205 15.67 13.85 -12.03
N SER A 206 15.32 13.96 -10.75
CA SER A 206 14.54 12.93 -10.04
C SER A 206 13.17 12.72 -10.68
N PHE A 207 12.51 13.80 -11.12
CA PHE A 207 11.22 13.69 -11.82
C PHE A 207 11.34 12.89 -13.12
N TRP A 208 12.33 13.18 -13.96
CA TRP A 208 12.51 12.45 -15.23
C TRP A 208 12.92 10.99 -15.05
N VAL A 209 13.72 10.68 -14.02
CA VAL A 209 14.02 9.29 -13.65
C VAL A 209 12.73 8.57 -13.23
N LEU A 210 11.87 9.21 -12.43
CA LEU A 210 10.56 8.67 -12.07
C LEU A 210 9.70 8.39 -13.32
N GLN A 211 9.66 9.32 -14.28
CA GLN A 211 8.93 9.12 -15.55
C GLN A 211 9.42 7.88 -16.31
N LEU A 212 10.74 7.71 -16.39
CA LEU A 212 11.35 6.57 -17.07
C LEU A 212 10.90 5.24 -16.47
N PHE A 213 10.83 5.14 -15.14
CA PHE A 213 10.39 3.94 -14.44
C PHE A 213 8.87 3.79 -14.38
N LEU A 214 8.09 4.86 -14.48
CA LEU A 214 6.64 4.78 -14.59
C LEU A 214 6.16 4.42 -16.00
N PHE A 215 6.99 4.60 -17.02
CA PHE A 215 6.60 4.32 -18.40
C PHE A 215 6.15 2.85 -18.62
N PRO A 216 6.87 1.80 -18.17
CA PRO A 216 6.41 0.41 -18.35
C PRO A 216 5.03 0.10 -17.77
N PRO A 217 4.71 0.41 -16.49
CA PRO A 217 3.37 0.15 -15.96
C PRO A 217 2.28 1.00 -16.64
N LEU A 218 2.58 2.25 -17.04
CA LEU A 218 1.63 3.09 -17.79
C LEU A 218 1.33 2.54 -19.18
N ALA A 219 2.36 2.14 -19.93
CA ALA A 219 2.19 1.52 -21.24
C ALA A 219 1.35 0.23 -21.14
N TYR A 220 1.61 -0.59 -20.11
CA TYR A 220 0.83 -1.80 -19.85
C TYR A 220 -0.62 -1.50 -19.45
N LEU A 221 -0.86 -0.45 -18.65
CA LEU A 221 -2.20 0.00 -18.29
C LEU A 221 -3.01 0.38 -19.53
N ILE A 222 -2.41 1.18 -20.42
CA ILE A 222 -3.07 1.64 -21.66
C ILE A 222 -3.36 0.44 -22.58
N TYR A 223 -2.36 -0.44 -22.78
CA TYR A 223 -2.54 -1.68 -23.54
C TYR A 223 -3.72 -2.51 -23.00
N TRP A 224 -3.75 -2.74 -21.68
CA TRP A 224 -4.79 -3.55 -21.07
C TRP A 224 -6.16 -2.86 -21.12
N ALA A 225 -6.21 -1.54 -20.91
CA ALA A 225 -7.44 -0.76 -21.03
C ALA A 225 -8.06 -0.88 -22.42
N MET A 226 -7.27 -0.73 -23.49
CA MET A 226 -7.71 -0.92 -24.88
C MET A 226 -8.29 -2.32 -25.10
N LYS A 227 -7.63 -3.35 -24.56
CA LYS A 227 -8.08 -4.74 -24.66
C LYS A 227 -9.44 -4.95 -23.99
N VAL A 228 -9.62 -4.41 -22.78
CA VAL A 228 -10.87 -4.53 -21.99
C VAL A 228 -12.01 -3.70 -22.59
N TRP A 229 -11.71 -2.54 -23.18
CA TRP A 229 -12.72 -1.72 -23.84
C TRP A 229 -13.31 -2.40 -25.06
N ASN A 230 -12.47 -3.12 -25.83
CA ASN A 230 -12.90 -3.92 -26.98
C ASN A 230 -13.60 -5.20 -26.55
N ASN A 231 -13.08 -5.89 -25.54
CA ASN A 231 -13.65 -7.13 -25.03
C ASN A 231 -13.55 -7.23 -23.51
N THR A 232 -14.69 -7.15 -22.82
CA THR A 232 -14.73 -7.22 -21.35
C THR A 232 -14.32 -8.58 -20.79
N SER A 233 -14.24 -9.65 -21.59
CA SER A 233 -13.71 -10.94 -21.13
C SER A 233 -12.20 -10.92 -20.86
N GLU A 234 -11.51 -9.88 -21.33
CA GLU A 234 -10.07 -9.66 -21.11
C GLU A 234 -9.76 -8.97 -19.78
N ALA A 235 -10.81 -8.53 -19.06
CA ALA A 235 -10.69 -8.13 -17.67
C ALA A 235 -10.51 -9.40 -16.81
N SER A 236 -9.25 -9.73 -16.54
CA SER A 236 -8.87 -10.89 -15.74
C SER A 236 -7.96 -10.51 -14.57
N LEU A 237 -8.07 -11.27 -13.48
CA LEU A 237 -7.21 -11.15 -12.30
C LEU A 237 -5.72 -11.27 -12.65
N LEU A 238 -5.40 -12.04 -13.69
CA LEU A 238 -4.03 -12.21 -14.17
C LEU A 238 -3.42 -10.88 -14.65
N HIS A 239 -4.16 -10.07 -15.39
CA HIS A 239 -3.68 -8.76 -15.83
C HIS A 239 -3.56 -7.78 -14.66
N ALA A 240 -4.51 -7.80 -13.73
CA ALA A 240 -4.44 -7.01 -12.49
C ALA A 240 -3.18 -7.34 -11.66
N MET A 241 -2.84 -8.63 -11.55
CA MET A 241 -1.61 -9.08 -10.89
C MET A 241 -0.36 -8.64 -11.63
N ARG A 242 -0.33 -8.77 -12.96
CA ARG A 242 0.80 -8.38 -13.81
C ARG A 242 1.13 -6.89 -13.68
N ILE A 243 0.13 -6.01 -13.77
CA ILE A 243 0.35 -4.57 -13.61
C ILE A 243 0.82 -4.24 -12.19
N THR A 244 0.32 -4.93 -11.17
CA THR A 244 0.74 -4.73 -9.78
C THR A 244 2.21 -5.08 -9.59
N VAL A 245 2.64 -6.25 -10.08
CA VAL A 245 4.05 -6.69 -10.03
C VAL A 245 4.93 -5.75 -10.84
N LEU A 246 4.53 -5.41 -12.07
CA LEU A 246 5.29 -4.49 -12.93
C LEU A 246 5.48 -3.13 -12.26
N SER A 247 4.41 -2.56 -11.72
CA SER A 247 4.48 -1.28 -11.00
C SER A 247 5.39 -1.37 -9.77
N SER A 248 5.30 -2.46 -9.01
CA SER A 248 6.11 -2.65 -7.80
C SER A 248 7.59 -2.79 -8.11
N VAL A 249 7.94 -3.56 -9.15
CA VAL A 249 9.33 -3.73 -9.58
C VAL A 249 9.87 -2.41 -10.16
N SER A 250 9.13 -1.78 -11.07
CA SER A 250 9.61 -0.56 -11.73
C SER A 250 9.78 0.60 -10.74
N LEU A 251 8.81 0.84 -9.86
CA LEU A 251 8.94 1.88 -8.83
C LEU A 251 9.98 1.52 -7.77
N GLY A 252 10.08 0.24 -7.38
CA GLY A 252 11.13 -0.22 -6.48
C GLY A 252 12.52 0.09 -7.02
N LEU A 253 12.78 -0.22 -8.30
CA LEU A 253 14.03 0.12 -8.97
C LEU A 253 14.26 1.64 -9.08
N CYS A 254 13.19 2.41 -9.33
CA CYS A 254 13.28 3.88 -9.32
C CYS A 254 13.78 4.40 -7.97
N PHE A 255 13.18 3.98 -6.87
CA PHE A 255 13.54 4.48 -5.54
C PHE A 255 14.89 3.95 -5.06
N ILE A 256 15.29 2.75 -5.48
CA ILE A 256 16.68 2.27 -5.31
C ILE A 256 17.65 3.19 -6.05
N SER A 257 17.32 3.62 -7.28
CA SER A 257 18.19 4.56 -8.01
C SER A 257 18.31 5.92 -7.30
N PHE A 258 17.26 6.38 -6.60
CA PHE A 258 17.34 7.58 -5.76
C PHE A 258 18.26 7.38 -4.55
N LEU A 259 18.21 6.21 -3.91
CA LEU A 259 19.11 5.88 -2.80
C LEU A 259 20.58 5.84 -3.26
N LEU A 260 20.86 5.27 -4.44
CA LEU A 260 22.21 5.17 -5.00
C LEU A 260 22.77 6.48 -5.55
N SER A 261 21.94 7.51 -5.72
CA SER A 261 22.33 8.80 -6.30
C SER A 261 22.40 9.95 -5.28
N ARG A 262 22.28 9.63 -4.00
CA ARG A 262 22.63 10.53 -2.90
C ARG A 262 24.14 10.73 -2.84
#